data_AF-A0A401M428-F1
#
_entry.id   AF-A0A401M428-F1
#
_cell.length_a   1.000
_cell.length_b   1.000
_cell.length_c   1.000
_cell.angle_alpha   90.00
_cell.angle_beta   90.00
_cell.angle_gamma   90.00
#
_symmetry.space_group_name_H-M   'P 1'
#
loop_
_entity.id
_entity.type
_entity.pdbx_description
1 polymer ?
#
loop_
_entity_poly.entity_id
_entity_poly.type
_entity_poly.pdbx_seq_one_letter_code
_entity_poly.pdbx_strand_id
1 'polypeptide(L)'
;MLCHWYAARSVEDIEIQNSKERRALVVGLGVSGIATAVRLRQSGWTPVVIERSPARPPARGCGGLPRRNCCCGSARTGGYFVALFGGGRSPAQRLGILDYLSDRIPAGSASYDIDRVGNRRPGLGYGDLPGSPWMMVRGDVEEAAFTALPDDVEIRYSTVPSHIAQDADGVDVTMNNTADDTSVTERFDLVVGADGLRSTVRSLVFGPHEKYLHRLNYMAVAYQLPGPLSELHQDAGATLMEANRSMWLFPFAGSPQTVLLNYHTDDVDAEFKESPAQRVRAAFRAHRPLAGRGARRAGHRRGPVVRLGRADTDGHLASRPGRTRR
;
A
#
# COMPACT_ATOMS: atom_id res chain seq x y z
N MET A 1 55.57 52.14 10.72
CA MET A 1 56.17 50.80 10.96
C MET A 1 55.26 50.12 11.98
N LEU A 2 54.13 49.45 11.66
CA LEU A 2 53.82 48.38 10.70
C LEU A 2 54.72 47.15 10.85
N CYS A 3 54.20 46.12 11.54
CA CYS A 3 54.00 44.74 11.09
C CYS A 3 53.71 43.83 12.32
N HIS A 4 52.46 43.39 12.51
CA HIS A 4 51.77 42.22 11.93
C HIS A 4 51.77 41.03 12.91
N TRP A 5 50.63 40.87 13.60
CA TRP A 5 50.23 39.68 14.31
C TRP A 5 49.81 38.60 13.31
N TYR A 6 50.34 37.38 13.44
CA TYR A 6 49.79 36.19 12.77
C TYR A 6 49.18 35.28 13.83
N ALA A 7 47.85 35.27 13.87
CA ALA A 7 47.06 34.33 14.67
C ALA A 7 47.14 32.94 14.01
N ALA A 8 47.44 31.93 14.82
CA ALA A 8 47.31 30.53 14.42
C ALA A 8 45.82 30.20 14.27
N ARG A 9 45.40 29.82 13.05
CA ARG A 9 44.07 29.28 12.79
C ARG A 9 43.92 27.93 13.49
N SER A 10 42.82 27.76 14.22
CA SER A 10 42.47 26.49 14.86
C SER A 10 42.04 25.46 13.81
N VAL A 11 42.16 24.18 14.16
CA VAL A 11 41.79 23.03 13.32
C VAL A 11 40.29 23.04 12.93
N GLU A 12 39.47 23.78 13.66
CA GLU A 12 38.04 23.98 13.39
C GLU A 12 37.76 24.85 12.13
N ASP A 13 38.70 25.73 11.74
CA ASP A 13 38.53 26.59 10.56
C ASP A 13 38.81 25.87 9.23
N ILE A 14 39.35 24.63 9.27
CA ILE A 14 39.68 23.84 8.08
C ILE A 14 38.49 22.96 7.64
N GLU A 15 37.54 22.63 8.54
CA GLU A 15 36.31 21.90 8.17
C GLU A 15 35.18 22.81 7.65
N ILE A 16 35.31 24.13 7.79
CA ILE A 16 34.27 25.11 7.38
C ILE A 16 34.63 25.78 6.04
N GLN A 17 35.52 25.17 5.25
CA GLN A 17 35.68 25.51 3.84
C GLN A 17 35.28 24.30 2.98
N ASN A 18 34.03 24.35 2.51
CA ASN A 18 33.57 23.78 1.24
C ASN A 18 32.91 22.39 1.22
N SER A 19 32.05 22.01 2.19
CA SER A 19 31.08 20.94 1.90
C SER A 19 29.89 21.54 1.15
N LYS A 20 29.91 21.46 -0.19
CA LYS A 20 28.71 21.69 -1.03
C LYS A 20 27.53 20.95 -0.37
N GLU A 21 26.44 21.67 -0.11
CA GLU A 21 25.22 21.07 0.45
C GLU A 21 24.76 19.95 -0.50
N ARG A 22 24.80 18.71 -0.03
CA ARG A 22 24.55 17.54 -0.88
C ARG A 22 23.06 17.38 -1.11
N ARG A 23 22.60 17.61 -2.34
CA ARG A 23 21.19 17.56 -2.72
C ARG A 23 20.83 16.21 -3.33
N ALA A 24 19.73 15.63 -2.88
CA ALA A 24 19.23 14.36 -3.40
C ALA A 24 17.78 14.50 -3.86
N LEU A 25 17.49 14.09 -5.10
CA LEU A 25 16.13 13.99 -5.58
C LEU A 25 15.55 12.61 -5.24
N VAL A 26 14.43 12.57 -4.55
CA VAL A 26 13.67 11.35 -4.26
C VAL A 26 12.38 11.36 -5.07
N VAL A 27 12.24 10.41 -6.00
CA VAL A 27 11.06 10.32 -6.87
C VAL A 27 10.05 9.38 -6.26
N GLY A 28 8.94 9.93 -5.76
CA GLY A 28 7.81 9.21 -5.17
C GLY A 28 7.63 9.49 -3.68
N LEU A 29 6.40 9.85 -3.27
CA LEU A 29 6.02 10.10 -1.87
C LEU A 29 5.28 8.88 -1.28
N GLY A 30 5.78 7.68 -1.57
CA GLY A 30 5.36 6.45 -0.91
C GLY A 30 6.20 6.15 0.34
N VAL A 31 5.90 5.04 1.02
CA VAL A 31 6.65 4.60 2.22
C VAL A 31 8.16 4.57 1.99
N SER A 32 8.62 4.00 0.87
CA SER A 32 10.05 3.93 0.53
C SER A 32 10.67 5.30 0.26
N GLY A 33 9.96 6.20 -0.41
CA GLY A 33 10.48 7.54 -0.71
C GLY A 33 10.58 8.39 0.55
N ILE A 34 9.56 8.36 1.40
CA ILE A 34 9.57 9.04 2.69
C ILE A 34 10.69 8.49 3.58
N ALA A 35 10.80 7.18 3.74
CA ALA A 35 11.88 6.54 4.51
C ALA A 35 13.27 6.95 3.99
N THR A 36 13.43 7.05 2.67
CA THR A 36 14.67 7.52 2.03
C THR A 36 14.95 8.98 2.38
N ALA A 37 13.96 9.86 2.23
CA ALA A 37 14.10 11.28 2.53
C ALA A 37 14.45 11.52 4.02
N VAL A 38 13.77 10.85 4.94
CA VAL A 38 14.11 10.88 6.38
C VAL A 38 15.56 10.45 6.59
N ARG A 39 15.98 9.33 5.99
CA ARG A 39 17.34 8.83 6.20
C ARG A 39 18.41 9.75 5.61
N LEU A 40 18.16 10.32 4.45
CA LEU A 40 19.04 11.31 3.81
C LEU A 40 19.17 12.55 4.70
N ARG A 41 18.05 13.07 5.21
CA ARG A 41 18.05 14.23 6.11
C ARG A 41 18.84 13.97 7.39
N GLN A 42 18.62 12.82 8.04
CA GLN A 42 19.40 12.37 9.21
C GLN A 42 20.91 12.22 8.92
N SER A 43 21.28 12.07 7.65
CA SER A 43 22.68 11.91 7.21
C SER A 43 23.30 13.24 6.72
N GLY A 44 22.62 14.37 6.92
CA GLY A 44 23.12 15.70 6.51
C GLY A 44 22.98 16.00 5.02
N TRP A 45 22.09 15.31 4.31
CA TRP A 45 21.72 15.65 2.94
C TRP A 45 20.46 16.53 2.92
N THR A 46 20.24 17.21 1.80
CA THR A 46 19.06 18.04 1.54
C THR A 46 18.19 17.34 0.50
N PRO A 47 17.23 16.51 0.94
CA PRO A 47 16.34 15.79 0.04
C PRO A 47 15.27 16.73 -0.54
N VAL A 48 14.98 16.56 -1.83
CA VAL A 48 13.80 17.10 -2.49
C VAL A 48 12.94 15.92 -2.94
N VAL A 49 11.69 15.87 -2.51
CA VAL A 49 10.77 14.79 -2.89
C VAL A 49 9.84 15.29 -3.99
N ILE A 50 9.70 14.52 -5.08
CA ILE A 50 8.70 14.79 -6.12
C ILE A 50 7.63 13.69 -6.12
N GLU A 51 6.37 14.08 -6.32
CA GLU A 51 5.24 13.17 -6.35
C GLU A 51 4.30 13.52 -7.50
N ARG A 52 3.93 12.50 -8.28
CA ARG A 52 3.00 12.65 -9.41
C ARG A 52 1.58 13.06 -9.00
N SER A 53 1.16 12.70 -7.79
CA SER A 53 -0.18 13.02 -7.29
C SER A 53 -0.28 14.53 -7.01
N PRO A 54 -1.44 15.16 -7.25
CA PRO A 54 -1.57 16.61 -7.11
C PRO A 54 -1.59 17.09 -5.65
N ALA A 55 -1.90 16.19 -4.72
CA ALA A 55 -1.83 16.43 -3.29
C ALA A 55 -1.77 15.08 -2.57
N ARG A 56 -1.41 15.10 -1.29
CA ARG A 56 -1.58 13.95 -0.40
C ARG A 56 -3.09 13.76 -0.13
N PRO A 57 -3.64 12.53 -0.28
CA PRO A 57 -4.98 12.24 0.18
C PRO A 57 -5.08 12.50 1.69
N PRO A 58 -6.22 13.01 2.20
CA PRO A 58 -6.37 13.26 3.63
C PRO A 58 -6.12 11.97 4.42
N ALA A 59 -5.42 12.13 5.56
CA ALA A 59 -5.35 11.11 6.60
C ALA A 59 -6.78 10.63 6.92
N ARG A 60 -6.94 9.32 7.18
CA ARG A 60 -8.21 8.61 7.35
C ARG A 60 -9.40 9.45 7.85
N GLY A 61 -10.57 9.20 7.25
CA GLY A 61 -11.86 9.59 7.82
C GLY A 61 -12.43 10.86 7.21
N CYS A 62 -13.28 10.70 6.20
CA CYS A 62 -14.44 11.59 6.08
C CYS A 62 -15.30 11.35 7.34
N GLY A 63 -15.03 12.06 8.43
CA GLY A 63 -15.92 12.13 9.58
C GLY A 63 -17.29 12.64 9.13
N GLY A 64 -18.28 11.75 9.06
CA GLY A 64 -19.69 12.11 8.96
C GLY A 64 -20.24 12.66 7.63
N LEU A 65 -19.42 12.88 6.57
CA LEU A 65 -19.98 13.37 5.30
C LEU A 65 -20.70 12.27 4.49
N PRO A 66 -21.88 12.56 3.90
CA PRO A 66 -22.61 11.58 3.10
C PRO A 66 -21.80 11.14 1.86
N ARG A 67 -21.76 9.82 1.65
CA ARG A 67 -20.96 9.08 0.63
C ARG A 67 -21.01 9.61 -0.82
N ARG A 68 -21.96 10.51 -1.15
CA ARG A 68 -22.13 11.06 -2.50
C ARG A 68 -21.14 12.18 -2.83
N ASN A 69 -20.54 12.83 -1.83
CA ASN A 69 -19.62 13.96 -2.04
C ASN A 69 -18.20 13.71 -1.49
N CYS A 70 -17.94 12.54 -0.90
CA CYS A 70 -16.58 12.17 -0.55
C CYS A 70 -15.85 11.67 -1.81
N CYS A 71 -14.86 12.43 -2.28
CA CYS A 71 -13.92 12.04 -3.33
C CYS A 71 -13.04 10.83 -2.97
N CYS A 72 -13.42 10.04 -1.96
CA CYS A 72 -12.78 8.77 -1.56
C CYS A 72 -12.76 7.71 -2.68
N GLY A 73 -13.36 7.98 -3.84
CA GLY A 73 -13.40 7.09 -5.00
C GLY A 73 -12.05 6.79 -5.65
N SER A 74 -10.95 7.44 -5.25
CA SER A 74 -9.58 7.01 -5.62
C SER A 74 -8.57 7.09 -4.46
N ALA A 75 -9.04 7.33 -3.24
CA ALA A 75 -8.17 7.55 -2.10
C ALA A 75 -7.61 6.21 -1.60
N ARG A 76 -6.29 6.18 -1.33
CA ARG A 76 -5.51 5.07 -0.74
C ARG A 76 -5.96 4.68 0.69
N THR A 77 -7.19 4.96 1.06
CA THR A 77 -7.80 4.72 2.38
C THR A 77 -8.33 3.29 2.52
N GLY A 78 -8.59 2.59 1.41
CA GLY A 78 -8.88 1.15 1.37
C GLY A 78 -7.62 0.33 1.10
N GLY A 79 -6.64 0.38 2.03
CA GLY A 79 -5.39 -0.37 1.89
C GLY A 79 -5.57 -1.87 2.14
N TYR A 80 -4.79 -2.70 1.44
CA TYR A 80 -4.57 -4.09 1.85
C TYR A 80 -3.71 -4.14 3.13
N PHE A 81 -3.70 -5.29 3.80
CA PHE A 81 -2.94 -5.48 5.03
C PHE A 81 -1.43 -5.35 4.78
N VAL A 82 -0.70 -4.92 5.81
CA VAL A 82 0.75 -4.96 5.86
C VAL A 82 1.15 -5.66 7.15
N ALA A 83 2.07 -6.61 7.02
CA ALA A 83 2.71 -7.28 8.15
C ALA A 83 4.09 -6.65 8.37
N LEU A 84 4.34 -6.09 9.55
CA LEU A 84 5.63 -5.57 9.94
C LEU A 84 6.35 -6.61 10.82
N PHE A 85 7.27 -7.34 10.20
CA PHE A 85 8.11 -8.32 10.88
C PHE A 85 9.22 -7.65 11.71
N GLY A 86 9.84 -8.41 12.62
CA GLY A 86 10.97 -7.95 13.44
C GLY A 86 12.07 -7.23 12.65
N GLY A 87 12.47 -7.77 11.49
CA GLY A 87 13.46 -7.14 10.62
C GLY A 87 13.05 -5.78 10.04
N GLY A 88 11.75 -5.49 9.94
CA GLY A 88 11.23 -4.18 9.54
C GLY A 88 11.03 -3.22 10.72
N ARG A 89 10.80 -3.74 11.93
CA ARG A 89 10.65 -2.90 13.15
C ARG A 89 11.93 -2.14 13.49
N SER A 90 13.09 -2.77 13.39
CA SER A 90 14.37 -2.10 13.73
C SER A 90 14.69 -0.91 12.80
N PRO A 91 14.58 -1.00 11.46
CA PRO A 91 14.68 0.17 10.58
C PRO A 91 13.60 1.21 10.85
N ALA A 92 12.34 0.80 11.06
CA ALA A 92 11.25 1.74 11.35
C ALA A 92 11.53 2.55 12.62
N GLN A 93 12.12 1.95 13.65
CA GLN A 93 12.53 2.63 14.88
C GLN A 93 13.63 3.66 14.61
N ARG A 94 14.67 3.29 13.84
CA ARG A 94 15.77 4.21 13.47
C ARG A 94 15.30 5.41 12.64
N LEU A 95 14.22 5.24 11.89
CA LEU A 95 13.57 6.29 11.11
C LEU A 95 12.55 7.12 11.91
N GLY A 96 12.29 6.78 13.18
CA GLY A 96 11.24 7.44 13.98
C GLY A 96 9.81 7.12 13.54
N ILE A 97 9.62 6.15 12.64
CA ILE A 97 8.30 5.77 12.10
C ILE A 97 7.56 4.86 13.08
N LEU A 98 8.29 4.01 13.81
CA LEU A 98 7.70 2.95 14.64
C LEU A 98 6.77 3.51 15.73
N ASP A 99 7.06 4.70 16.27
CA ASP A 99 6.28 5.33 17.34
C ASP A 99 4.86 5.72 16.90
N TYR A 100 4.65 5.87 15.60
CA TYR A 100 3.35 6.16 14.99
C TYR A 100 2.64 4.91 14.44
N LEU A 101 3.26 3.73 14.57
CA LEU A 101 2.68 2.45 14.17
C LEU A 101 2.02 1.76 15.35
N SER A 102 0.99 0.98 15.07
CA SER A 102 0.32 0.16 16.08
C SER A 102 -0.05 -1.20 15.49
N ASP A 103 0.11 -2.23 16.30
CA ASP A 103 -0.41 -3.55 15.97
C ASP A 103 -1.94 -3.54 16.05
N ARG A 104 -2.60 -3.93 14.97
CA ARG A 104 -4.06 -4.03 14.85
C ARG A 104 -4.55 -5.46 14.94
N ILE A 105 -3.71 -6.45 15.25
CA ILE A 105 -4.20 -7.80 15.57
C ILE A 105 -5.09 -7.71 16.82
N PRO A 106 -6.37 -8.14 16.76
CA PRO A 106 -7.20 -8.16 17.96
C PRO A 106 -6.66 -9.15 19.00
N ALA A 107 -6.71 -8.74 20.26
CA ALA A 107 -6.32 -9.60 21.38
C ALA A 107 -7.22 -10.85 21.42
N GLY A 108 -6.61 -12.03 21.51
CA GLY A 108 -7.33 -13.31 21.50
C GLY A 108 -7.97 -13.67 20.15
N SER A 109 -7.57 -13.01 19.05
CA SER A 109 -8.02 -13.39 17.72
C SER A 109 -7.68 -14.85 17.43
N ALA A 110 -8.64 -15.57 16.85
CA ALA A 110 -8.48 -16.94 16.40
C ALA A 110 -8.50 -16.95 14.87
N SER A 111 -7.64 -17.77 14.28
CA SER A 111 -7.63 -17.98 12.82
C SER A 111 -8.16 -19.36 12.48
N TYR A 112 -8.89 -19.44 11.36
CA TYR A 112 -9.50 -20.67 10.90
C TYR A 112 -9.09 -21.00 9.47
N ASP A 113 -8.78 -22.27 9.22
CA ASP A 113 -8.82 -22.79 7.85
C ASP A 113 -10.27 -23.10 7.50
N ILE A 114 -10.74 -22.58 6.38
CA ILE A 114 -12.09 -22.84 5.87
C ILE A 114 -12.03 -23.48 4.48
N ASP A 115 -12.92 -24.45 4.27
CA ASP A 115 -13.14 -25.04 2.96
C ASP A 115 -14.36 -24.44 2.25
N ARG A 116 -14.56 -24.79 0.98
CA ARG A 116 -15.65 -24.26 0.17
C ARG A 116 -17.04 -24.79 0.52
N VAL A 117 -17.13 -25.79 1.40
CA VAL A 117 -18.39 -26.34 1.92
C VAL A 117 -18.76 -25.66 3.24
N GLY A 118 -17.84 -24.87 3.81
CA GLY A 118 -18.03 -24.15 5.06
C GLY A 118 -17.54 -24.91 6.28
N ASN A 119 -16.83 -26.03 6.11
CA ASN A 119 -16.15 -26.65 7.26
C ASN A 119 -15.02 -25.73 7.70
N ARG A 120 -14.86 -25.60 9.01
CA ARG A 120 -13.79 -24.82 9.62
C ARG A 120 -13.01 -25.65 10.62
N ARG A 121 -11.71 -25.40 10.72
CA ARG A 121 -10.84 -25.92 11.77
C ARG A 121 -9.90 -24.81 12.23
N PRO A 122 -9.34 -24.89 13.46
CA PRO A 122 -8.27 -24.00 13.87
C PRO A 122 -7.15 -24.00 12.82
N GLY A 123 -6.71 -22.81 12.42
CA GLY A 123 -5.64 -22.58 11.45
C GLY A 123 -4.65 -21.56 11.99
N LEU A 124 -3.60 -21.29 11.22
CA LEU A 124 -2.58 -20.29 11.59
C LEU A 124 -2.93 -18.94 10.97
N GLY A 125 -2.93 -17.90 11.80
CA GLY A 125 -3.00 -16.51 11.40
C GLY A 125 -1.61 -15.90 11.24
N TYR A 126 -1.57 -14.65 10.79
CA TYR A 126 -0.31 -13.89 10.74
C TYR A 126 0.29 -13.64 12.12
N GLY A 127 -0.54 -13.46 13.15
CA GLY A 127 -0.07 -13.30 14.54
C GLY A 127 0.65 -14.54 15.09
N ASP A 128 0.37 -15.72 14.53
CA ASP A 128 1.00 -16.98 14.93
C ASP A 128 2.35 -17.21 14.22
N LEU A 129 2.72 -16.36 13.26
CA LEU A 129 3.99 -16.47 12.56
C LEU A 129 5.17 -16.10 13.47
N PRO A 130 6.33 -16.77 13.29
CA PRO A 130 7.54 -16.43 14.03
C PRO A 130 7.91 -14.94 13.95
N GLY A 131 8.36 -14.39 15.07
CA GLY A 131 8.77 -12.98 15.17
C GLY A 131 7.62 -12.00 15.47
N SER A 132 6.41 -12.51 15.74
CA SER A 132 5.23 -11.73 16.18
C SER A 132 5.03 -10.48 15.32
N PRO A 133 4.74 -10.67 14.02
CA PRO A 133 4.57 -9.55 13.10
C PRO A 133 3.38 -8.72 13.52
N TRP A 134 3.52 -7.39 13.47
CA TRP A 134 2.40 -6.50 13.65
C TRP A 134 1.58 -6.45 12.38
N MET A 135 0.26 -6.53 12.50
CA MET A 135 -0.63 -6.37 11.36
C MET A 135 -1.26 -5.00 11.39
N MET A 136 -1.31 -4.34 10.25
CA MET A 136 -1.95 -3.04 10.08
C MET A 136 -2.50 -2.92 8.67
N VAL A 137 -3.17 -1.82 8.35
CA VAL A 137 -3.50 -1.54 6.96
C VAL A 137 -2.46 -0.61 6.37
N ARG A 138 -2.24 -0.67 5.05
CA ARG A 138 -1.24 0.15 4.35
C ARG A 138 -1.30 1.64 4.69
N GLY A 139 -2.51 2.18 4.90
CA GLY A 139 -2.70 3.58 5.30
C GLY A 139 -2.10 3.94 6.67
N ASP A 140 -1.91 2.99 7.59
CA ASP A 140 -1.23 3.25 8.88
C ASP A 140 0.25 3.53 8.62
N VAL A 141 0.86 2.73 7.74
CA VAL A 141 2.28 2.86 7.39
C VAL A 141 2.54 4.15 6.64
N GLU A 142 1.66 4.51 5.70
CA GLU A 142 1.78 5.78 4.98
C GLU A 142 1.61 6.98 5.91
N GLU A 143 0.68 6.93 6.85
CA GLU A 143 0.48 7.98 7.84
C GLU A 143 1.71 8.12 8.74
N ALA A 144 2.11 7.02 9.39
CA ALA A 144 3.26 6.99 10.28
C ALA A 144 4.55 7.46 9.60
N ALA A 145 4.79 7.03 8.36
CA ALA A 145 5.96 7.45 7.61
C ALA A 145 5.93 8.97 7.37
N PHE A 146 4.80 9.51 6.93
CA PHE A 146 4.67 10.94 6.67
C PHE A 146 4.75 11.76 7.95
N THR A 147 4.14 11.32 9.05
CA THR A 147 4.26 12.01 10.35
C THR A 147 5.70 12.10 10.83
N ALA A 148 6.53 11.10 10.51
CA ALA A 148 7.96 11.10 10.83
C ALA A 148 8.82 11.91 9.83
N LEU A 149 8.25 12.40 8.73
CA LEU A 149 8.98 13.20 7.74
C LEU A 149 9.24 14.60 8.33
N PRO A 150 10.50 15.08 8.36
CA PRO A 150 10.80 16.44 8.81
C PRO A 150 10.07 17.51 7.97
N ASP A 151 9.53 18.52 8.65
CA ASP A 151 8.75 19.61 8.02
C ASP A 151 9.57 20.46 7.04
N ASP A 152 10.90 20.43 7.14
CA ASP A 152 11.82 21.17 6.27
C ASP A 152 12.17 20.42 4.98
N VAL A 153 11.68 19.19 4.78
CA VAL A 153 11.85 18.47 3.51
C VAL A 153 10.93 19.07 2.46
N GLU A 154 11.52 19.53 1.36
CA GLU A 154 10.77 20.05 0.22
C GLU A 154 10.00 18.92 -0.49
N ILE A 155 8.70 19.12 -0.71
CA ILE A 155 7.83 18.19 -1.45
C ILE A 155 7.17 18.94 -2.60
N ARG A 156 7.38 18.47 -3.83
CA ARG A 156 6.74 19.00 -5.04
C ARG A 156 5.71 18.01 -5.57
N TYR A 157 4.45 18.39 -5.48
CA TYR A 157 3.33 17.62 -6.03
C TYR A 157 3.18 17.85 -7.54
N SER A 158 2.33 17.05 -8.18
CA SER A 158 2.11 17.07 -9.64
C SER A 158 3.40 16.97 -10.46
N THR A 159 4.50 16.48 -9.89
CA THR A 159 5.83 16.58 -10.51
C THR A 159 6.34 15.21 -10.88
N VAL A 160 6.77 15.05 -12.14
CA VAL A 160 7.31 13.78 -12.68
C VAL A 160 8.62 14.02 -13.42
N PRO A 161 9.62 13.13 -13.30
CA PRO A 161 10.84 13.24 -14.10
C PRO A 161 10.55 12.83 -15.54
N SER A 162 11.08 13.59 -16.50
CA SER A 162 10.95 13.34 -17.95
C SER A 162 12.29 13.02 -18.61
N HIS A 163 13.41 13.47 -18.02
CA HIS A 163 14.75 13.16 -18.50
C HIS A 163 15.73 13.08 -17.31
N ILE A 164 16.71 12.17 -17.40
CA ILE A 164 17.77 11.98 -16.40
C ILE A 164 19.08 11.78 -17.17
N ALA A 165 20.05 12.65 -16.94
CA ALA A 165 21.40 12.55 -17.50
C ALA A 165 22.43 12.65 -16.38
N GLN A 166 23.36 11.70 -16.31
CA GLN A 166 24.41 11.65 -15.30
C GLN A 166 25.78 11.86 -15.95
N ASP A 167 26.65 12.60 -15.27
CA ASP A 167 28.07 12.71 -15.57
C ASP A 167 28.93 12.35 -14.34
N ALA A 168 30.20 12.78 -14.31
CA ALA A 168 31.13 12.48 -13.21
C ALA A 168 30.81 13.22 -11.91
N ASP A 169 30.08 14.34 -11.97
CA ASP A 169 29.92 15.30 -10.87
C ASP A 169 28.47 15.42 -10.39
N GLY A 170 27.51 14.72 -11.02
CA GLY A 170 26.10 14.73 -10.60
C GLY A 170 25.13 14.24 -11.66
N VAL A 171 23.85 14.57 -11.43
CA VAL A 171 22.71 14.15 -12.25
C VAL A 171 21.83 15.35 -12.56
N ASP A 172 21.66 15.66 -13.84
CA ASP A 172 20.68 16.62 -14.34
C ASP A 172 19.34 15.91 -14.55
N VAL A 173 18.28 16.44 -13.94
CA VAL A 173 16.93 15.89 -14.02
C VAL A 173 15.98 16.95 -14.55
N THR A 174 15.38 16.68 -15.69
CA THR A 174 14.25 17.45 -16.19
C THR A 174 12.97 16.93 -15.54
N MET A 175 12.25 17.81 -14.89
CA MET A 175 11.00 17.54 -14.17
C MET A 175 9.88 18.36 -14.78
N ASN A 176 8.75 17.72 -15.01
CA ASN A 176 7.55 18.35 -15.54
C ASN A 176 6.50 18.43 -14.43
N ASN A 177 5.91 19.61 -14.26
CA ASN A 177 4.73 19.80 -13.43
C ASN A 177 3.48 19.59 -14.29
N THR A 178 2.74 18.53 -14.01
CA THR A 178 1.56 18.12 -14.77
C THR A 178 0.32 18.98 -14.49
N ALA A 179 0.35 19.87 -13.49
CA ALA A 179 -0.77 20.74 -13.17
C ALA A 179 -0.77 22.04 -14.00
N ASP A 180 0.41 22.57 -14.32
CA ASP A 180 0.57 23.84 -15.05
C ASP A 180 1.38 23.68 -16.36
N ASP A 181 1.77 22.45 -16.70
CA ASP A 181 2.55 22.09 -17.89
C ASP A 181 3.91 22.79 -17.99
N THR A 182 4.48 23.17 -16.83
CA THR A 182 5.83 23.74 -16.75
C THR A 182 6.89 22.66 -16.66
N SER A 183 8.10 22.97 -17.12
CA SER A 183 9.25 22.07 -17.06
C SER A 183 10.48 22.81 -16.52
N VAL A 184 11.22 22.16 -15.62
CA VAL A 184 12.45 22.68 -15.03
C VAL A 184 13.50 21.60 -15.04
N THR A 185 14.75 21.96 -15.34
CA THR A 185 15.89 21.06 -15.17
C THR A 185 16.70 21.52 -13.97
N GLU A 186 16.91 20.62 -13.03
CA GLU A 186 17.75 20.85 -11.85
C GLU A 186 18.82 19.78 -11.73
N ARG A 187 19.93 20.18 -11.11
CA ARG A 187 21.06 19.31 -10.85
C ARG A 187 21.07 18.83 -9.41
N PHE A 188 21.28 17.53 -9.24
CA PHE A 188 21.36 16.84 -7.96
C PHE A 188 22.65 16.01 -7.87
N ASP A 189 23.11 15.74 -6.65
CA ASP A 189 24.25 14.85 -6.42
C ASP A 189 23.82 13.37 -6.37
N LEU A 190 22.52 13.11 -6.15
CA LEU A 190 21.91 11.78 -6.12
C LEU A 190 20.45 11.82 -6.61
N VAL A 191 20.03 10.79 -7.35
CA VAL A 191 18.62 10.53 -7.67
C VAL A 191 18.22 9.15 -7.16
N VAL A 192 17.13 9.09 -6.39
CA VAL A 192 16.57 7.84 -5.87
C VAL A 192 15.19 7.61 -6.47
N GLY A 193 15.05 6.54 -7.27
CA GLY A 193 13.77 6.08 -7.78
C GLY A 193 12.99 5.29 -6.72
N ALA A 194 11.96 5.90 -6.15
CA ALA A 194 11.08 5.32 -5.13
C ALA A 194 9.59 5.37 -5.54
N ASP A 195 9.33 5.38 -6.85
CA ASP A 195 8.03 5.61 -7.51
C ASP A 195 7.28 4.31 -7.84
N GLY A 196 7.70 3.20 -7.23
CA GLY A 196 6.96 1.93 -7.17
C GLY A 196 7.18 0.98 -8.35
N LEU A 197 6.27 0.01 -8.50
CA LEU A 197 6.46 -1.11 -9.43
C LEU A 197 6.61 -0.66 -10.89
N ARG A 198 5.88 0.38 -11.31
CA ARG A 198 5.93 0.97 -12.67
C ARG A 198 6.76 2.27 -12.67
N SER A 199 7.98 2.17 -12.14
CA SER A 199 8.91 3.28 -11.93
C SER A 199 9.29 3.99 -13.23
N THR A 200 9.01 5.28 -13.31
CA THR A 200 9.46 6.19 -14.37
C THR A 200 10.98 6.32 -14.34
N VAL A 201 11.59 6.42 -13.16
CA VAL A 201 13.07 6.48 -13.03
C VAL A 201 13.70 5.25 -13.66
N ARG A 202 13.17 4.05 -13.37
CA ARG A 202 13.68 2.82 -13.97
C ARG A 202 13.57 2.85 -15.50
N SER A 203 12.44 3.33 -16.05
CA SER A 203 12.29 3.42 -17.50
C SER A 203 13.25 4.40 -18.17
N LEU A 204 13.54 5.53 -17.52
CA LEU A 204 14.43 6.56 -18.06
C LEU A 204 15.90 6.12 -18.04
N VAL A 205 16.34 5.43 -16.97
CA VAL A 205 17.75 5.07 -16.78
C VAL A 205 18.10 3.71 -17.37
N PHE A 206 17.23 2.71 -17.18
CA PHE A 206 17.54 1.32 -17.52
C PHE A 206 16.73 0.79 -18.71
N GLY A 207 15.68 1.51 -19.12
CA GLY A 207 14.81 1.14 -20.23
C GLY A 207 13.52 0.41 -19.82
N PRO A 208 12.80 -0.20 -20.77
CA PRO A 208 11.41 -0.61 -20.61
C PRO A 208 11.20 -1.65 -19.49
N HIS A 209 10.04 -1.61 -18.85
CA HIS A 209 9.73 -2.41 -17.66
C HIS A 209 9.82 -3.91 -17.90
N GLU A 210 9.50 -4.36 -19.11
CA GLU A 210 9.45 -5.76 -19.54
C GLU A 210 10.81 -6.45 -19.42
N LYS A 211 11.92 -5.68 -19.40
CA LYS A 211 13.26 -6.21 -19.15
C LYS A 211 13.54 -6.55 -17.69
N TYR A 212 12.77 -5.99 -16.76
CA TYR A 212 13.06 -6.02 -15.31
C TYR A 212 11.89 -6.57 -14.47
N LEU A 213 10.68 -6.63 -15.02
CA LEU A 213 9.50 -7.13 -14.33
C LEU A 213 9.15 -8.54 -14.80
N HIS A 214 9.18 -9.47 -13.87
CA HIS A 214 8.68 -10.83 -14.07
C HIS A 214 7.24 -10.91 -13.54
N ARG A 215 6.29 -11.20 -14.44
CA ARG A 215 4.90 -11.43 -14.04
C ARG A 215 4.79 -12.82 -13.39
N LEU A 216 4.17 -12.86 -12.22
CA LEU A 216 3.87 -14.12 -11.53
C LEU A 216 2.52 -14.72 -11.94
N ASN A 217 1.76 -14.03 -12.81
CA ASN A 217 0.45 -14.49 -13.27
C ASN A 217 -0.59 -14.65 -12.15
N TYR A 218 -0.51 -13.79 -11.12
CA TYR A 218 -1.49 -13.71 -10.05
C TYR A 218 -2.14 -12.33 -9.98
N MET A 219 -3.44 -12.33 -9.72
CA MET A 219 -4.23 -11.16 -9.38
C MET A 219 -4.43 -11.09 -7.88
N ALA A 220 -4.34 -9.89 -7.32
CA ALA A 220 -4.63 -9.59 -5.92
C ALA A 220 -5.79 -8.59 -5.85
N VAL A 221 -6.82 -8.92 -5.08
CA VAL A 221 -7.99 -8.05 -4.88
C VAL A 221 -8.24 -7.92 -3.38
N ALA A 222 -8.12 -6.70 -2.88
CA ALA A 222 -8.34 -6.39 -1.48
C ALA A 222 -9.50 -5.42 -1.30
N TYR A 223 -10.36 -5.67 -0.33
CA TYR A 223 -11.44 -4.75 0.04
C TYR A 223 -11.91 -4.97 1.47
N GLN A 224 -12.43 -3.91 2.09
CA GLN A 224 -13.07 -3.98 3.40
C GLN A 224 -14.50 -4.49 3.26
N LEU A 225 -14.92 -5.38 4.15
CA LEU A 225 -16.30 -5.81 4.24
C LEU A 225 -17.17 -4.69 4.82
N PRO A 226 -18.44 -4.57 4.39
CA PRO A 226 -19.37 -3.59 4.96
C PRO A 226 -19.78 -3.90 6.41
N GLY A 227 -19.49 -5.13 6.87
CA GLY A 227 -19.74 -5.62 8.22
C GLY A 227 -19.08 -7.00 8.38
N PRO A 228 -19.03 -7.55 9.61
CA PRO A 228 -18.47 -8.88 9.82
C PRO A 228 -19.29 -9.94 9.08
N LEU A 229 -18.63 -11.04 8.69
CA LEU A 229 -19.35 -12.21 8.18
C LEU A 229 -20.16 -12.84 9.30
N SER A 230 -21.44 -13.15 9.06
CA SER A 230 -22.35 -13.69 10.08
C SER A 230 -21.86 -14.99 10.75
N GLU A 231 -21.07 -15.78 10.04
CA GLU A 231 -20.60 -17.10 10.44
C GLU A 231 -19.29 -17.06 11.25
N LEU A 232 -18.65 -15.89 11.33
CA LEU A 232 -17.37 -15.68 12.00
C LEU A 232 -17.45 -14.50 12.97
N HIS A 233 -16.74 -14.61 14.09
CA HIS A 233 -16.56 -13.47 14.98
C HIS A 233 -15.82 -12.35 14.24
N GLN A 234 -16.11 -11.08 14.55
CA GLN A 234 -15.47 -9.93 13.90
C GLN A 234 -13.93 -9.93 14.05
N ASP A 235 -13.45 -10.49 15.15
CA ASP A 235 -12.02 -10.60 15.49
C ASP A 235 -11.39 -11.90 14.99
N ALA A 236 -12.15 -12.76 14.31
CA ALA A 236 -11.63 -14.00 13.74
C ALA A 236 -11.01 -13.76 12.37
N GLY A 237 -9.86 -14.38 12.14
CA GLY A 237 -9.26 -14.53 10.82
C GLY A 237 -9.75 -15.80 10.15
N ALA A 238 -9.72 -15.82 8.83
CA ALA A 238 -10.03 -17.03 8.07
C ALA A 238 -9.21 -17.11 6.80
N THR A 239 -8.85 -18.33 6.43
CA THR A 239 -8.05 -18.60 5.24
C THR A 239 -8.67 -19.74 4.45
N LEU A 240 -8.85 -19.53 3.16
CA LEU A 240 -9.18 -20.57 2.19
C LEU A 240 -7.99 -20.71 1.25
N MET A 241 -7.39 -21.89 1.21
CA MET A 241 -6.27 -22.24 0.35
C MET A 241 -6.71 -23.30 -0.65
N GLU A 242 -6.66 -22.98 -1.93
CA GLU A 242 -6.90 -23.92 -3.02
C GLU A 242 -5.76 -23.80 -4.05
N ALA A 243 -5.61 -24.80 -4.91
CA ALA A 243 -4.68 -24.67 -6.03
C ALA A 243 -5.03 -23.42 -6.86
N ASN A 244 -4.04 -22.58 -7.13
CA ASN A 244 -4.14 -21.38 -7.96
C ASN A 244 -5.08 -20.28 -7.42
N ARG A 245 -5.58 -20.35 -6.19
CA ARG A 245 -6.35 -19.26 -5.58
C ARG A 245 -6.39 -19.35 -4.06
N SER A 246 -6.54 -18.19 -3.43
CA SER A 246 -6.68 -18.10 -1.98
C SER A 246 -7.62 -16.98 -1.58
N MET A 247 -8.30 -17.16 -0.46
CA MET A 247 -8.92 -16.06 0.27
C MET A 247 -8.28 -15.94 1.65
N TRP A 248 -8.03 -14.71 2.06
CA TRP A 248 -7.67 -14.36 3.42
C TRP A 248 -8.66 -13.36 3.95
N LEU A 249 -9.05 -13.53 5.20
CA LEU A 249 -9.87 -12.60 5.97
C LEU A 249 -9.04 -12.12 7.14
N PHE A 250 -8.73 -10.83 7.16
CA PHE A 250 -7.94 -10.19 8.19
C PHE A 250 -8.86 -9.45 9.17
N PRO A 251 -8.84 -9.83 10.46
CA PRO A 251 -9.46 -9.05 11.49
C PRO A 251 -8.51 -7.90 11.89
N PHE A 252 -9.07 -6.72 12.06
CA PHE A 252 -8.33 -5.55 12.52
C PHE A 252 -9.08 -4.87 13.66
N ALA A 253 -8.40 -4.64 14.77
CA ALA A 253 -8.97 -3.93 15.90
C ALA A 253 -9.48 -2.54 15.46
N GLY A 254 -10.76 -2.27 15.75
CA GLY A 254 -11.41 -0.99 15.42
C GLY A 254 -11.66 -0.75 13.93
N SER A 255 -11.63 -1.78 13.07
CA SER A 255 -11.91 -1.64 11.64
C SER A 255 -12.69 -2.85 11.10
N PRO A 256 -13.50 -2.69 10.04
CA PRO A 256 -14.12 -3.85 9.39
C PRO A 256 -13.08 -4.84 8.89
N GLN A 257 -13.44 -6.12 8.91
CA GLN A 257 -12.60 -7.18 8.36
C GLN A 257 -12.26 -6.90 6.90
N THR A 258 -11.01 -7.16 6.53
CA THR A 258 -10.51 -6.96 5.17
C THR A 258 -10.31 -8.31 4.49
N VAL A 259 -10.83 -8.46 3.28
CA VAL A 259 -10.63 -9.65 2.46
C VAL A 259 -9.48 -9.40 1.50
N LEU A 260 -8.56 -10.36 1.37
CA LEU A 260 -7.66 -10.48 0.22
C LEU A 260 -8.01 -11.74 -0.56
N LEU A 261 -8.30 -11.57 -1.84
CA LEU A 261 -8.48 -12.65 -2.80
C LEU A 261 -7.29 -12.65 -3.73
N ASN A 262 -6.66 -13.82 -3.87
CA ASN A 262 -5.64 -14.05 -4.89
C ASN A 262 -6.08 -15.16 -5.83
N TYR A 263 -5.79 -15.03 -7.12
CA TYR A 263 -6.03 -16.09 -8.08
C TYR A 263 -5.05 -16.00 -9.24
N HIS A 264 -4.68 -17.14 -9.79
CA HIS A 264 -3.83 -17.24 -10.98
C HIS A 264 -4.63 -16.91 -12.25
N THR A 265 -3.96 -16.35 -13.25
CA THR A 265 -4.51 -16.12 -14.59
C THR A 265 -3.40 -16.22 -15.64
N ASP A 266 -3.70 -16.81 -16.79
CA ASP A 266 -2.74 -16.89 -17.90
C ASP A 266 -2.63 -15.55 -18.68
N ASP A 267 -3.59 -14.64 -18.49
CA ASP A 267 -3.64 -13.33 -19.14
C ASP A 267 -4.05 -12.24 -18.14
N VAL A 268 -3.03 -11.65 -17.49
CA VAL A 268 -3.20 -10.55 -16.52
C VAL A 268 -3.83 -9.32 -17.16
N ASP A 269 -3.50 -9.02 -18.41
CA ASP A 269 -3.96 -7.79 -19.05
C ASP A 269 -5.45 -7.89 -19.44
N ALA A 270 -5.95 -9.10 -19.75
CA ALA A 270 -7.37 -9.34 -19.93
C ALA A 270 -8.20 -9.14 -18.64
N GLU A 271 -7.65 -9.39 -17.46
CA GLU A 271 -8.36 -9.20 -16.19
C GLU A 271 -8.78 -7.74 -15.96
N PHE A 272 -8.04 -6.77 -16.51
CA PHE A 272 -8.33 -5.35 -16.37
C PHE A 272 -9.38 -4.83 -17.36
N LYS A 273 -9.90 -5.67 -18.27
CA LYS A 273 -10.90 -5.28 -19.28
C LYS A 273 -12.35 -5.36 -18.79
N GLU A 274 -12.59 -6.05 -17.67
CA GLU A 274 -13.91 -6.17 -17.04
C GLU A 274 -13.92 -5.56 -15.63
N SER A 275 -15.09 -5.46 -15.01
CA SER A 275 -15.16 -4.99 -13.62
C SER A 275 -14.46 -5.96 -12.66
N PRO A 276 -13.74 -5.47 -11.62
CA PRO A 276 -13.10 -6.33 -10.64
C PRO A 276 -14.05 -7.34 -9.98
N ALA A 277 -15.31 -6.92 -9.74
CA ALA A 277 -16.32 -7.78 -9.15
C ALA A 277 -16.72 -8.96 -10.06
N GLN A 278 -16.79 -8.76 -11.38
CA GLN A 278 -17.08 -9.83 -12.34
C GLN A 278 -15.93 -10.84 -12.39
N ARG A 279 -14.69 -10.37 -12.50
CA ARG A 279 -13.49 -11.24 -12.55
C ARG A 279 -13.33 -12.08 -11.29
N VAL A 280 -13.46 -11.44 -10.12
CA VAL A 280 -13.42 -12.15 -8.83
C VAL A 280 -14.52 -13.22 -8.75
N ARG A 281 -15.76 -12.88 -9.11
CA ARG A 281 -16.87 -13.85 -9.09
C ARG A 281 -16.63 -15.00 -10.06
N ALA A 282 -16.00 -14.77 -11.22
CA ALA A 282 -15.64 -15.81 -12.16
C ALA A 282 -14.54 -16.73 -11.59
N ALA A 283 -13.46 -16.14 -11.05
CA ALA A 283 -12.32 -16.87 -10.49
C ALA A 283 -12.68 -17.73 -9.27
N PHE A 284 -13.60 -17.23 -8.44
CA PHE A 284 -14.09 -17.93 -7.24
C PHE A 284 -15.44 -18.64 -7.47
N ARG A 285 -15.93 -18.70 -8.72
CA ARG A 285 -17.15 -19.45 -9.03
C ARG A 285 -16.93 -20.92 -8.72
N ALA A 286 -18.01 -21.57 -8.31
CA ALA A 286 -18.00 -22.93 -7.89
C ALA A 286 -17.58 -23.94 -8.98
N HIS A 287 -16.28 -24.15 -9.22
CA HIS A 287 -15.81 -25.33 -9.94
C HIS A 287 -15.90 -26.57 -9.05
N ARG A 288 -16.41 -27.68 -9.61
CA ARG A 288 -16.55 -28.99 -8.96
C ARG A 288 -15.21 -29.37 -8.31
N PRO A 289 -15.17 -30.00 -7.11
CA PRO A 289 -13.90 -30.46 -6.55
C PRO A 289 -13.16 -31.30 -7.58
N LEU A 290 -11.85 -31.09 -7.70
CA LEU A 290 -10.96 -32.02 -8.39
C LEU A 290 -11.23 -33.40 -7.80
N ALA A 291 -11.98 -34.23 -8.53
CA ALA A 291 -12.20 -35.59 -8.15
C ALA A 291 -10.85 -36.30 -8.29
N GLY A 292 -10.08 -36.32 -7.20
CA GLY A 292 -9.01 -37.28 -7.03
C GLY A 292 -9.62 -38.65 -7.30
N ARG A 293 -9.13 -39.33 -8.33
CA ARG A 293 -9.47 -40.72 -8.58
C ARG A 293 -9.11 -41.49 -7.31
N GLY A 294 -10.12 -41.99 -6.61
CA GLY A 294 -9.95 -42.95 -5.50
C GLY A 294 -10.08 -42.37 -4.10
N ALA A 295 -11.29 -41.99 -3.69
CA ALA A 295 -11.67 -42.04 -2.27
C ALA A 295 -13.11 -42.54 -2.16
N ARG A 296 -13.27 -43.76 -1.63
CA ARG A 296 -14.57 -44.39 -1.39
C ARG A 296 -15.38 -43.56 -0.40
N ARG A 297 -16.68 -43.41 -0.67
CA ARG A 297 -17.65 -42.71 0.18
C ARG A 297 -17.71 -43.35 1.57
N ALA A 298 -17.40 -42.58 2.60
CA ALA A 298 -17.93 -42.79 3.94
C ALA A 298 -19.06 -41.77 4.16
N GLY A 299 -20.25 -42.28 4.49
CA GLY A 299 -21.45 -41.46 4.66
C GLY A 299 -21.35 -40.59 5.91
N HIS A 300 -21.41 -39.27 5.73
CA HIS A 300 -21.67 -38.31 6.81
C HIS A 300 -22.79 -37.34 6.38
N ARG A 301 -23.66 -37.05 7.34
CA ARG A 301 -24.91 -36.28 7.17
C ARG A 301 -24.60 -34.87 6.65
N ARG A 302 -25.39 -34.42 5.68
CA ARG A 302 -25.30 -33.09 5.05
C ARG A 302 -25.73 -32.01 6.07
N GLY A 303 -24.80 -31.15 6.46
CA GLY A 303 -25.10 -29.85 7.06
C GLY A 303 -25.47 -28.81 5.99
N PRO A 304 -26.06 -27.66 6.36
CA PRO A 304 -26.57 -26.68 5.40
C PRO A 304 -25.43 -26.00 4.63
N VAL A 305 -25.68 -25.76 3.34
CA VAL A 305 -24.76 -25.10 2.40
C VAL A 305 -24.75 -23.60 2.67
N VAL A 306 -23.57 -23.03 2.92
CA VAL A 306 -23.37 -21.57 2.98
C VAL A 306 -23.60 -21.00 1.57
N ARG A 307 -24.67 -20.23 1.39
CA ARG A 307 -24.91 -19.43 0.18
C ARG A 307 -24.30 -18.05 0.40
N LEU A 308 -23.27 -17.71 -0.37
CA LEU A 308 -22.89 -16.32 -0.58
C LEU A 308 -24.09 -15.57 -1.18
N GLY A 309 -24.60 -14.58 -0.42
CA GLY A 309 -25.83 -13.87 -0.74
C GLY A 309 -25.79 -13.19 -2.12
N ARG A 310 -26.92 -13.25 -2.82
CA ARG A 310 -27.20 -12.42 -4.00
C ARG A 310 -27.31 -10.97 -3.55
N ALA A 311 -26.58 -10.08 -4.21
CA ALA A 311 -26.93 -8.67 -4.22
C ALA A 311 -28.04 -8.50 -5.26
N ASP A 312 -29.27 -8.30 -4.81
CA ASP A 312 -30.36 -7.88 -5.68
C ASP A 312 -30.12 -6.42 -6.08
N THR A 313 -29.99 -6.20 -7.38
CA THR A 313 -29.98 -4.88 -8.01
C THR A 313 -31.14 -4.84 -8.99
N ASP A 314 -32.32 -4.52 -8.48
CA ASP A 314 -33.51 -4.02 -9.19
C ASP A 314 -34.26 -3.18 -8.13
N GLY A 315 -34.64 -1.92 -8.27
CA GLY A 315 -35.05 -1.19 -9.45
C GLY A 315 -36.54 -0.83 -9.35
N HIS A 316 -36.96 0.05 -8.43
CA HIS A 316 -38.28 0.71 -8.46
C HIS A 316 -38.20 2.12 -7.86
N LEU A 317 -38.28 3.18 -8.68
CA LEU A 317 -39.48 3.88 -9.18
C LEU A 317 -40.36 4.52 -8.09
N ALA A 318 -40.24 5.84 -8.01
CA ALA A 318 -41.26 6.86 -7.78
C ALA A 318 -42.37 6.61 -6.72
N SER A 319 -42.34 7.40 -5.65
CA SER A 319 -43.51 7.71 -4.83
C SER A 319 -43.87 9.20 -4.95
N ARG A 320 -45.03 9.50 -5.56
CA ARG A 320 -45.75 10.79 -5.43
C ARG A 320 -46.88 10.63 -4.39
N PRO A 321 -47.37 11.74 -3.79
CA PRO A 321 -48.10 11.73 -2.52
C PRO A 321 -49.62 11.66 -2.67
N GLY A 322 -50.30 11.09 -1.67
CA GLY A 322 -51.75 11.18 -1.46
C GLY A 322 -52.10 10.90 0.00
N ARG A 323 -52.51 11.93 0.76
CA ARG A 323 -53.92 12.24 1.12
C ARG A 323 -54.60 11.17 1.99
N THR A 324 -54.82 11.50 3.25
CA THR A 324 -55.92 10.95 4.06
C THR A 324 -56.71 12.10 4.66
N ARG A 325 -57.99 12.17 4.27
CA ARG A 325 -59.07 12.86 4.98
C ARG A 325 -59.60 11.90 6.05
N ARG A 326 -59.57 12.30 7.30
CA ARG A 326 -60.73 12.49 8.20
C ARG A 326 -60.20 12.95 9.55
#